data_AF-A0A2M7WPN4-F1
#
_entry.id   AF-A0A2M7WPN4-F1
#
_cell.length_a   1.000
_cell.length_b   1.000
_cell.length_c   1.000
_cell.angle_alpha   90.00
_cell.angle_beta   90.00
_cell.angle_gamma   90.00
#
_symmetry.space_group_name_H-M   'P 1'
#
loop_
_entity.id
_entity.type
_entity.pdbx_description
1 polymer ?
#
loop_
_entity_poly.entity_id
_entity_poly.type
_entity_poly.pdbx_seq_one_letter_code
_entity_poly.pdbx_strand_id
1 'polypeptide(L)'
;MAELMTDSMGLISVVTLAAAMALFWLNASASRKKDAMQQQKNHLMLKATTRALSVFVANADRRALFSQILEDLKSLSESEYGFIAVVLNRCDGKPYLKTLAITNIAWNEDTRRIYDEQQEKGLEFNNLDSLFGSVVRTGDVVIANTPATDP
;
A
#
# COMPACT_ATOMS: atom_id res chain seq x y z
N MET A 1 62.23 9.52 36.54
CA MET A 1 61.15 8.62 37.05
C MET A 1 59.76 9.02 36.57
N ALA A 2 59.47 10.28 36.21
CA ALA A 2 58.17 10.70 35.68
C ALA A 2 57.93 10.34 34.20
N GLU A 3 58.98 10.13 33.41
CA GLU A 3 58.91 9.93 31.95
C GLU A 3 58.44 8.52 31.52
N LEU A 4 58.66 7.51 32.36
CA LEU A 4 58.18 6.14 32.12
C LEU A 4 56.67 5.95 32.42
N MET A 5 56.05 6.85 33.18
CA MET A 5 54.62 6.76 33.52
C MET A 5 53.72 7.38 32.43
N THR A 6 54.25 8.31 31.62
CA THR A 6 53.46 8.98 30.58
C THR A 6 53.30 8.13 29.31
N ASP A 7 54.31 7.33 28.96
CA ASP A 7 54.31 6.47 27.77
C ASP A 7 53.36 5.26 27.93
N SER A 8 53.26 4.70 29.15
CA SER A 8 52.34 3.60 29.45
C SER A 8 50.86 4.04 29.43
N MET A 9 50.53 5.28 29.80
CA MET A 9 49.16 5.80 29.72
C MET A 9 48.67 6.02 28.27
N GLY A 10 49.57 6.42 27.36
CA GLY A 10 49.25 6.58 25.94
C GLY A 10 48.95 5.24 25.25
N LEU A 11 49.70 4.19 25.60
CA LEU A 11 49.51 2.85 25.04
C LEU A 11 48.19 2.19 25.52
N ILE A 12 47.83 2.37 26.79
CA ILE A 12 46.59 1.82 27.36
C ILE A 12 45.35 2.48 26.71
N SER A 13 45.38 3.78 26.47
CA SER A 13 44.27 4.52 25.84
C SER A 13 44.05 4.13 24.37
N VAL A 14 45.13 3.89 23.60
CA VAL A 14 45.03 3.43 22.21
C VAL A 14 44.47 2.00 22.12
N VAL A 15 44.93 1.08 22.98
CA VAL A 15 44.45 -0.31 22.99
C VAL A 15 42.97 -0.40 23.38
N THR A 16 42.53 0.40 24.35
CA THR A 16 41.12 0.45 24.76
C THR A 16 40.22 1.01 23.67
N LEU A 17 40.65 2.06 22.94
CA LEU A 17 39.88 2.61 21.83
C LEU A 17 39.73 1.61 20.68
N ALA A 18 40.81 0.90 20.34
CA ALA A 18 40.80 -0.13 19.29
C ALA A 18 39.88 -1.31 19.65
N ALA A 19 39.92 -1.77 20.91
CA ALA A 19 39.04 -2.83 21.40
C ALA A 19 37.56 -2.41 21.38
N ALA A 20 37.25 -1.17 21.79
CA ALA A 20 35.90 -0.62 21.74
C ALA A 20 35.37 -0.50 20.30
N MET A 21 36.20 -0.03 19.37
CA MET A 21 35.85 0.03 17.94
C MET A 21 35.61 -1.37 17.35
N ALA A 22 36.42 -2.36 17.72
CA ALA A 22 36.25 -3.74 17.27
C ALA A 22 34.94 -4.35 17.81
N LEU A 23 34.63 -4.17 19.11
CA LEU A 23 33.35 -4.59 19.68
C LEU A 23 32.17 -3.90 19.01
N PHE A 24 32.27 -2.58 18.76
CA PHE A 24 31.24 -1.83 18.05
C PHE A 24 31.04 -2.35 16.63
N TRP A 25 32.12 -2.65 15.90
CA TRP A 25 32.07 -3.23 14.56
C TRP A 25 31.47 -4.65 14.53
N LEU A 26 31.84 -5.51 15.50
CA LEU A 26 31.27 -6.85 15.67
C LEU A 26 29.77 -6.79 15.98
N ASN A 27 29.36 -5.88 16.87
CA ASN A 27 27.96 -5.73 17.24
C ASN A 27 27.12 -5.07 16.11
N ALA A 28 27.67 -4.07 15.42
CA ALA A 28 27.01 -3.40 14.29
C ALA A 28 26.92 -4.29 13.05
N SER A 29 27.91 -5.16 12.80
CA SER A 29 27.86 -6.14 11.70
C SER A 29 26.89 -7.30 12.00
N ALA A 30 26.76 -7.70 13.27
CA ALA A 30 25.77 -8.67 13.71
C ALA A 30 24.33 -8.12 13.63
N SER A 31 24.12 -6.85 14.00
CA SER A 31 22.78 -6.20 13.94
C SER A 31 22.32 -6.01 12.50
N ARG A 32 23.18 -5.50 11.61
CA ARG A 32 22.87 -5.34 10.18
C ARG A 32 22.46 -6.64 9.48
N LYS A 33 23.12 -7.76 9.81
CA LYS A 33 22.74 -9.07 9.25
C LYS A 33 21.38 -9.55 9.74
N LYS A 34 21.05 -9.31 11.01
CA LYS A 34 19.72 -9.65 11.57
C LYS A 34 18.63 -8.79 10.97
N ASP A 35 18.85 -7.49 10.83
CA ASP A 35 17.86 -6.56 10.26
C ASP A 35 17.60 -6.85 8.78
N ALA A 36 18.65 -7.05 7.98
CA ALA A 36 18.51 -7.41 6.57
C ALA A 36 17.81 -8.78 6.40
N MET A 37 18.11 -9.75 7.27
CA MET A 37 17.48 -11.08 7.23
C MET A 37 16.03 -11.04 7.72
N GLN A 38 15.71 -10.17 8.67
CA GLN A 38 14.34 -9.91 9.12
C GLN A 38 13.54 -9.18 8.05
N GLN A 39 14.11 -8.15 7.41
CA GLN A 39 13.50 -7.45 6.28
C GLN A 39 13.29 -8.38 5.09
N GLN A 40 14.24 -9.26 4.79
CA GLN A 40 14.11 -10.24 3.73
C GLN A 40 13.05 -11.29 4.05
N LYS A 41 12.96 -11.75 5.30
CA LYS A 41 11.87 -12.63 5.77
C LYS A 41 10.52 -11.95 5.66
N ASN A 42 10.40 -10.70 6.12
CA ASN A 42 9.17 -9.91 6.01
C ASN A 42 8.77 -9.69 4.55
N HIS A 43 9.74 -9.39 3.67
CA HIS A 43 9.51 -9.23 2.24
C HIS A 43 9.07 -10.54 1.58
N LEU A 44 9.69 -11.67 1.93
CA LEU A 44 9.33 -13.00 1.43
C LEU A 44 7.94 -13.42 1.92
N MET A 45 7.62 -13.16 3.20
CA MET A 45 6.29 -13.39 3.75
C MET A 45 5.24 -12.53 3.06
N LEU A 46 5.49 -11.23 2.90
CA LEU A 46 4.58 -10.34 2.18
C LEU A 46 4.38 -10.81 0.74
N LYS A 47 5.46 -11.15 0.03
CA LYS A 47 5.39 -11.67 -1.35
C LYS A 47 4.65 -13.00 -1.44
N ALA A 48 4.80 -13.88 -0.45
CA ALA A 48 4.09 -15.15 -0.38
C ALA A 48 2.59 -14.94 -0.09
N THR A 49 2.25 -14.06 0.85
CA THR A 49 0.86 -13.69 1.16
C THR A 49 0.19 -13.00 -0.02
N THR A 50 0.87 -12.04 -0.67
CA THR A 50 0.38 -11.38 -1.88
C THR A 50 0.22 -12.38 -3.03
N ARG A 51 1.12 -13.34 -3.19
CA ARG A 51 1.00 -14.40 -4.22
C ARG A 51 -0.13 -15.37 -3.90
N ALA A 52 -0.28 -15.81 -2.64
CA ALA A 52 -1.36 -16.68 -2.21
C ALA A 52 -2.71 -15.99 -2.38
N LEU A 53 -2.81 -14.71 -2.02
CA LEU A 53 -3.99 -13.87 -2.27
C LEU A 53 -4.22 -13.73 -3.78
N SER A 54 -3.18 -13.50 -4.59
CA SER A 54 -3.31 -13.39 -6.06
C SER A 54 -3.71 -14.70 -6.74
N VAL A 55 -3.25 -15.86 -6.24
CA VAL A 55 -3.61 -17.19 -6.73
C VAL A 55 -5.01 -17.59 -6.27
N PHE A 56 -5.42 -17.17 -5.07
CA PHE A 56 -6.81 -17.28 -4.61
C PHE A 56 -7.74 -16.40 -5.45
N VAL A 57 -7.36 -15.15 -5.74
CA VAL A 57 -8.04 -14.24 -6.67
C VAL A 57 -8.15 -14.81 -8.09
N ALA A 58 -7.26 -15.74 -8.48
CA ALA A 58 -7.26 -16.35 -9.80
C ALA A 58 -8.24 -17.53 -9.95
N ASN A 59 -8.67 -18.16 -8.85
CA ASN A 59 -9.63 -19.29 -8.86
C ASN A 59 -10.94 -19.01 -8.10
N ALA A 60 -11.00 -17.96 -7.30
CA ALA A 60 -12.22 -17.46 -6.66
C ALA A 60 -12.89 -16.41 -7.55
N ASP A 61 -14.21 -16.25 -7.41
CA ASP A 61 -14.93 -15.13 -8.01
C ASP A 61 -14.31 -13.81 -7.54
N ARG A 62 -13.53 -13.18 -8.42
CA ARG A 62 -12.81 -11.93 -8.17
C ARG A 62 -13.76 -10.85 -7.65
N ARG A 63 -15.00 -10.83 -8.12
CA ARG A 63 -16.01 -9.88 -7.62
C ARG A 63 -16.35 -10.16 -6.18
N ALA A 64 -16.64 -11.42 -5.83
CA ALA A 64 -16.99 -11.80 -4.46
C ALA A 64 -15.90 -11.36 -3.47
N LEU A 65 -14.62 -11.49 -3.84
CA LEU A 65 -13.51 -11.02 -3.01
C LEU A 65 -13.50 -9.49 -2.84
N PHE A 66 -13.56 -8.72 -3.93
CA PHE A 66 -13.54 -7.26 -3.83
C PHE A 66 -14.80 -6.72 -3.14
N SER A 67 -15.93 -7.38 -3.29
CA SER A 67 -17.17 -7.07 -2.56
C SER A 67 -17.00 -7.28 -1.06
N GLN A 68 -16.37 -8.38 -0.63
CA GLN A 68 -16.09 -8.61 0.80
C GLN A 68 -15.14 -7.56 1.37
N ILE A 69 -14.04 -7.26 0.67
CA ILE A 69 -13.08 -6.23 1.09
C ILE A 69 -13.77 -4.87 1.22
N LEU A 70 -14.62 -4.52 0.26
CA LEU A 70 -15.36 -3.27 0.29
C LEU A 70 -16.31 -3.20 1.49
N GLU A 71 -17.01 -4.29 1.81
CA GLU A 71 -17.91 -4.32 2.97
C GLU A 71 -17.14 -4.21 4.30
N ASP A 72 -15.99 -4.86 4.41
CA ASP A 72 -15.12 -4.75 5.59
C ASP A 72 -14.60 -3.32 5.78
N LEU A 73 -14.14 -2.66 4.69
CA LEU A 73 -13.66 -1.27 4.72
C LEU A 73 -14.78 -0.28 5.03
N LYS A 74 -15.96 -0.49 4.45
CA LYS A 74 -17.16 0.31 4.71
C LYS A 74 -17.55 0.24 6.18
N SER A 75 -17.58 -0.97 6.75
CA SER A 75 -17.88 -1.20 8.17
C SER A 75 -16.85 -0.52 9.09
N LEU A 76 -15.56 -0.65 8.77
CA LEU A 76 -14.48 -0.05 9.57
C LEU A 76 -14.45 1.49 9.51
N SER A 77 -14.74 2.06 8.34
CA SER A 77 -14.75 3.51 8.13
C SER A 77 -16.08 4.16 8.49
N GLU A 78 -17.09 3.37 8.87
CA GLU A 78 -18.46 3.82 9.08
C GLU A 78 -19.04 4.58 7.86
N SER A 79 -18.55 4.26 6.66
CA SER A 79 -19.01 4.89 5.44
C SER A 79 -20.36 4.32 5.00
N GLU A 80 -21.23 5.18 4.49
CA GLU A 80 -22.53 4.74 3.96
C GLU A 80 -22.36 4.03 2.59
N TYR A 81 -21.39 4.49 1.80
CA TYR A 81 -21.16 4.05 0.42
C TYR A 81 -19.69 3.88 0.10
N GLY A 82 -19.39 3.10 -0.95
CA GLY A 82 -18.05 2.99 -1.48
C GLY A 82 -17.98 2.15 -2.74
N PHE A 83 -16.84 2.22 -3.43
CA PHE A 83 -16.52 1.35 -4.55
C PHE A 83 -15.01 1.15 -4.68
N ILE A 84 -14.61 0.06 -5.33
CA ILE A 84 -13.23 -0.25 -5.68
C ILE A 84 -13.17 -0.34 -7.20
N ALA A 85 -12.25 0.38 -7.82
CA ALA A 85 -12.08 0.41 -9.27
C ALA A 85 -10.60 0.40 -9.69
N VAL A 86 -10.36 0.06 -10.95
CA VAL A 86 -9.06 0.13 -11.60
C VAL A 86 -9.10 1.12 -12.75
N VAL A 87 -8.01 1.87 -12.92
CA VAL A 87 -7.81 2.73 -14.10
C VAL A 87 -7.27 1.88 -15.23
N LEU A 88 -7.95 1.90 -16.36
CA LEU A 88 -7.56 1.20 -17.58
C LEU A 88 -7.51 2.19 -18.74
N ASN A 89 -6.74 1.86 -19.78
CA ASN A 89 -6.70 2.66 -21.00
C ASN A 89 -7.44 1.94 -22.12
N ARG A 90 -8.23 2.69 -22.88
CA ARG A 90 -8.83 2.20 -24.13
C ARG A 90 -7.76 2.12 -25.23
N CYS A 91 -8.12 1.50 -26.35
CA CYS A 91 -7.25 1.41 -27.52
C CYS A 91 -6.85 2.79 -28.10
N ASP A 92 -7.66 3.83 -27.87
CA ASP A 92 -7.38 5.21 -28.25
C ASP A 92 -6.50 5.97 -27.23
N GLY A 93 -6.05 5.29 -26.17
CA GLY A 93 -5.21 5.84 -25.11
C GLY A 93 -5.96 6.60 -24.02
N LYS A 94 -7.29 6.76 -24.12
CA LYS A 94 -8.06 7.46 -23.09
C LYS A 94 -8.22 6.61 -21.83
N PRO A 95 -7.96 7.17 -20.63
CA PRO A 95 -8.18 6.46 -19.38
C PRO A 95 -9.68 6.36 -19.07
N TYR A 96 -10.07 5.26 -18.45
CA TYR A 96 -11.41 5.04 -17.90
C TYR A 96 -11.31 4.23 -16.62
N LEU A 97 -12.30 4.36 -15.75
CA LEU A 97 -12.39 3.54 -14.54
C LEU A 97 -13.28 2.33 -14.79
N LYS A 98 -12.81 1.16 -14.38
CA LYS A 98 -13.61 -0.07 -14.34
C LYS A 98 -13.80 -0.51 -12.90
N THR A 99 -15.06 -0.57 -12.50
CA THR A 99 -15.47 -0.98 -11.15
C THR A 99 -15.26 -2.47 -10.96
N LEU A 100 -14.64 -2.83 -9.84
CA LEU A 100 -14.43 -4.21 -9.37
C LEU A 100 -15.48 -4.60 -8.31
N ALA A 101 -15.85 -3.67 -7.44
CA ALA A 101 -16.90 -3.81 -6.44
C ALA A 101 -17.52 -2.45 -6.13
N ILE A 102 -18.81 -2.44 -5.76
CA ILE A 102 -19.59 -1.23 -5.48
C ILE A 102 -20.72 -1.58 -4.52
N THR A 103 -21.04 -0.69 -3.59
CA THR A 103 -22.16 -0.92 -2.67
C THR A 103 -23.50 -0.84 -3.41
N ASN A 104 -24.45 -1.68 -3.03
CA ASN A 104 -25.75 -1.89 -3.73
C ASN A 104 -26.67 -0.65 -3.79
N ILE A 105 -26.31 0.43 -3.10
CA ILE A 105 -27.17 1.61 -2.87
C ILE A 105 -26.51 2.89 -3.40
N ALA A 106 -25.22 2.83 -3.75
CA ALA A 106 -24.61 3.97 -4.40
C ALA A 106 -25.14 4.05 -5.84
N TRP A 107 -25.31 5.28 -6.32
CA TRP A 107 -25.71 5.65 -7.68
C TRP A 107 -27.21 5.65 -7.93
N ASN A 108 -27.68 6.77 -8.48
CA ASN A 108 -29.08 7.07 -8.80
C ASN A 108 -29.82 5.93 -9.53
N GLU A 109 -31.15 6.02 -9.57
CA GLU A 109 -32.03 5.03 -10.23
C GLU A 109 -31.52 4.61 -11.64
N ASP A 110 -30.96 5.57 -12.39
CA ASP A 110 -30.43 5.37 -13.73
C ASP A 110 -29.16 4.48 -13.75
N THR A 111 -28.25 4.66 -12.79
CA THR A 111 -27.01 3.87 -12.71
C THR A 111 -27.26 2.49 -12.11
N ARG A 112 -28.26 2.34 -11.24
CA ARG A 112 -28.69 1.03 -10.71
C ARG A 112 -29.17 0.12 -11.85
N ARG A 113 -29.98 0.62 -12.78
CA ARG A 113 -30.40 -0.17 -13.96
C ARG A 113 -29.22 -0.62 -14.81
N ILE A 114 -28.27 0.28 -15.07
CA ILE A 114 -27.05 -0.04 -15.82
C ILE A 114 -26.23 -1.10 -15.08
N TYR A 115 -26.15 -1.03 -13.75
CA TYR A 115 -25.46 -2.03 -12.94
C TYR A 115 -26.14 -3.41 -13.00
N ASP A 116 -27.46 -3.46 -12.85
CA ASP A 116 -28.23 -4.71 -12.92
C ASP A 116 -28.11 -5.36 -14.30
N GLU A 117 -28.11 -4.57 -15.37
CA GLU A 117 -27.91 -5.04 -16.76
C GLU A 117 -26.45 -5.44 -17.07
N GLN A 118 -25.48 -4.86 -16.37
CA GLN A 118 -24.03 -5.07 -16.59
C GLN A 118 -23.37 -5.89 -15.48
N GLN A 119 -24.14 -6.58 -14.64
CA GLN A 119 -23.64 -7.35 -13.47
C GLN A 119 -22.44 -8.22 -13.83
N GLU A 120 -22.43 -8.80 -15.03
CA GLU A 120 -21.38 -9.70 -15.49
C GLU A 120 -20.11 -8.99 -16.01
N LYS A 121 -20.17 -7.70 -16.37
CA LYS A 121 -19.03 -6.93 -16.92
C LYS A 121 -18.50 -5.82 -16.00
N GLY A 122 -19.29 -5.43 -15.00
CA GLY A 122 -18.97 -4.32 -14.07
C GLY A 122 -19.23 -2.96 -14.70
N LEU A 123 -19.39 -1.93 -13.88
CA LEU A 123 -19.66 -0.58 -14.33
C LEU A 123 -18.37 0.10 -14.84
N GLU A 124 -18.44 0.82 -15.96
CA GLU A 124 -17.31 1.58 -16.51
C GLU A 124 -17.62 3.09 -16.48
N PHE A 125 -16.78 3.87 -15.81
CA PHE A 125 -16.87 5.33 -15.81
C PHE A 125 -15.90 5.92 -16.82
N ASN A 126 -16.46 6.56 -17.83
CA ASN A 126 -15.69 7.24 -18.88
C ASN A 126 -15.61 8.76 -18.63
N ASN A 127 -16.52 9.33 -17.82
CA ASN A 127 -16.40 10.71 -17.38
C ASN A 127 -15.48 10.76 -16.16
N LEU A 128 -14.30 11.37 -16.34
CA LEU A 128 -13.38 11.65 -15.26
C LEU A 128 -13.54 13.05 -14.69
N ASP A 129 -14.46 13.87 -15.20
CA ASP A 129 -14.78 15.18 -14.63
C ASP A 129 -15.65 15.01 -13.37
N SER A 130 -15.02 14.50 -12.31
CA SER A 130 -15.62 14.17 -11.01
C SER A 130 -14.55 14.13 -9.91
N LEU A 131 -14.98 14.09 -8.65
CA LEU A 131 -14.10 13.94 -7.48
C LEU A 131 -13.22 12.69 -7.51
N PHE A 132 -13.72 11.56 -8.00
CA PHE A 132 -12.88 10.36 -8.13
C PHE A 132 -12.01 10.42 -9.39
N GLY A 133 -12.42 11.17 -10.41
CA GLY A 133 -11.62 11.37 -11.61
C GLY A 133 -10.46 12.34 -11.40
N SER A 134 -10.54 13.25 -10.41
CA SER A 134 -9.39 14.05 -9.99
C SER A 134 -8.30 13.16 -9.38
N VAL A 135 -8.66 12.19 -8.53
CA VAL A 135 -7.73 11.16 -8.00
C VAL A 135 -7.05 10.40 -9.14
N VAL A 136 -7.78 10.05 -10.20
CA VAL A 136 -7.20 9.37 -11.38
C VAL A 136 -6.19 10.26 -12.12
N ARG A 137 -6.44 11.58 -12.20
CA ARG A 137 -5.56 12.52 -12.90
C ARG A 137 -4.31 12.88 -12.09
N THR A 138 -4.46 13.11 -10.79
CA THR A 138 -3.38 13.61 -9.93
C THR A 138 -2.62 12.49 -9.24
N GLY A 139 -3.28 11.36 -8.97
CA GLY A 139 -2.76 10.30 -8.10
C GLY A 139 -2.85 10.62 -6.61
N ASP A 140 -3.39 11.79 -6.26
CA ASP A 140 -3.49 12.26 -4.88
C ASP A 140 -4.83 11.87 -4.25
N VAL A 141 -4.83 11.70 -2.93
CA VAL A 141 -6.06 11.48 -2.16
C VAL A 141 -6.86 12.78 -2.13
N VAL A 142 -8.16 12.69 -2.43
CA VAL A 142 -9.10 13.82 -2.40
C VAL A 142 -10.15 13.59 -1.32
N ILE A 143 -10.37 14.60 -0.48
CA ILE A 143 -11.40 14.63 0.55
C ILE A 143 -12.21 15.91 0.37
N ALA A 144 -13.50 15.79 0.04
CA ALA A 144 -14.39 16.91 -0.19
C ALA A 144 -15.52 16.92 0.84
N ASN A 145 -15.56 17.95 1.69
CA ASN A 145 -16.64 18.13 2.67
C ASN A 145 -17.92 18.69 2.03
N THR A 146 -17.82 19.24 0.82
CA THR A 146 -18.97 19.78 0.08
C THR A 146 -18.94 19.32 -1.38
N PRO A 147 -19.24 18.03 -1.65
CA PRO A 147 -19.00 17.41 -2.95
C PRO A 147 -19.71 18.07 -4.14
N ALA A 148 -20.90 18.64 -3.92
CA ALA A 148 -21.70 19.24 -4.98
C ALA A 148 -21.11 20.55 -5.53
N THR A 149 -20.21 21.18 -4.79
CA THR A 149 -19.58 22.46 -5.16
C THR A 149 -18.07 22.36 -5.20
N ASP A 150 -17.52 21.15 -5.14
CA ASP A 150 -16.08 20.92 -5.19
C ASP A 150 -15.60 21.04 -6.65
N PRO A 151 -14.56 21.86 -6.91
CA PRO A 151 -14.13 22.22 -8.26
C PRO A 151 -13.39 21.11 -9.02
#